data_AF-A0A8J7RHG9-F1
#
_entry.id   AF-A0A8J7RHG9-F1
#
_cell.length_a   1.000
_cell.length_b   1.000
_cell.length_c   1.000
_cell.angle_alpha   90.00
_cell.angle_beta   90.00
_cell.angle_gamma   90.00
#
_symmetry.space_group_name_H-M   'P 1'
#
loop_
_entity.id
_entity.type
_entity.pdbx_description
1 polymer ?
#
loop_
_entity_poly.entity_id
_entity_poly.type
_entity_poly.pdbx_seq_one_letter_code
_entity_poly.pdbx_strand_id
1 'polypeptide(L)'
;MAAEDVLAGAAASAHLHLAMTVRALPASERLVLKAVVAEGLMGVQAISGRVYERVCEEEPMSYTVFHEQLKHLEALRLLEVYVWPGKGREILVREGVEEVVREDAPLQ
;
A
#
# COMPACT_ATOMS: atom_id res chain seq x y z
N MET A 1 2.09 -21.83 -28.06
CA MET A 1 1.87 -20.88 -26.96
C MET A 1 2.76 -21.34 -25.84
N ALA A 2 3.90 -20.67 -25.65
CA ALA A 2 4.90 -21.11 -24.68
C ALA A 2 4.44 -20.75 -23.26
N ALA A 3 4.88 -21.49 -22.25
CA ALA A 3 4.57 -21.19 -20.84
C ALA A 3 5.01 -19.75 -20.46
N GLU A 4 6.06 -19.25 -21.11
CA GLU A 4 6.59 -17.88 -20.94
C GLU A 4 5.58 -16.81 -21.39
N ASP A 5 4.88 -17.01 -22.51
CA ASP A 5 3.85 -16.07 -23.00
C ASP A 5 2.67 -15.97 -22.02
N VAL A 6 2.30 -17.11 -21.41
CA VAL A 6 1.22 -17.19 -20.42
C VAL A 6 1.62 -16.50 -19.11
N LEU A 7 2.85 -16.69 -18.64
CA LEU A 7 3.37 -16.02 -17.45
C LEU A 7 3.51 -14.51 -17.65
N ALA A 8 4.01 -14.07 -18.80
CA ALA A 8 4.11 -12.66 -19.14
C ALA A 8 2.72 -11.99 -19.21
N GLY A 9 1.74 -12.65 -19.84
CA GLY A 9 0.36 -12.16 -19.88
C GLY A 9 -0.30 -12.09 -18.50
N ALA A 10 -0.04 -13.08 -17.63
CA ALA A 10 -0.55 -13.08 -16.27
C ALA A 10 0.05 -11.94 -15.42
N ALA A 11 1.36 -11.69 -15.55
CA ALA A 11 2.04 -10.59 -14.86
C ALA A 11 1.50 -9.22 -15.33
N ALA A 12 1.36 -9.00 -16.64
CA ALA A 12 0.80 -7.75 -17.18
C ALA A 12 -0.64 -7.50 -16.73
N SER A 13 -1.48 -8.54 -16.69
CA SER A 13 -2.86 -8.45 -16.20
C SER A 13 -2.92 -8.12 -14.71
N ALA A 14 -2.06 -8.74 -13.90
CA ALA A 14 -1.96 -8.47 -12.47
C ALA A 14 -1.52 -7.02 -12.19
N HIS A 15 -0.52 -6.52 -12.93
CA HIS A 15 -0.07 -5.13 -12.83
C HIS A 15 -1.19 -4.15 -13.20
N LEU A 16 -1.90 -4.39 -14.31
CA LEU A 16 -3.01 -3.54 -14.73
C LEU A 16 -4.13 -3.51 -13.68
N HIS A 17 -4.50 -4.66 -13.13
CA HIS A 17 -5.50 -4.72 -12.08
C HIS A 17 -5.07 -3.94 -10.83
N LEU A 18 -3.80 -4.09 -10.43
CA LEU A 18 -3.23 -3.36 -9.31
C LEU A 18 -3.25 -1.85 -9.52
N ALA A 19 -2.83 -1.40 -10.71
CA ALA A 19 -2.88 0.01 -11.11
C ALA A 19 -4.28 0.59 -11.10
N MET A 20 -5.28 -0.15 -11.60
CA MET A 20 -6.67 0.28 -11.55
C MET A 20 -7.18 0.38 -10.10
N THR A 21 -6.84 -0.59 -9.24
CA THR A 21 -7.22 -0.58 -7.83
C THR A 21 -6.64 0.64 -7.12
N VAL A 22 -5.34 0.92 -7.28
CA VAL A 22 -4.68 2.09 -6.67
C VAL A 22 -5.30 3.40 -7.18
N ARG A 23 -5.59 3.50 -8.47
CA ARG A 23 -6.22 4.68 -9.08
C ARG A 23 -7.64 4.94 -8.58
N ALA A 24 -8.38 3.88 -8.26
CA ALA A 24 -9.74 3.96 -7.75
C ALA A 24 -9.80 4.32 -6.26
N LEU A 25 -8.67 4.29 -5.53
CA LEU A 25 -8.64 4.64 -4.12
C LEU A 25 -9.04 6.12 -3.90
N PRO A 26 -9.84 6.41 -2.86
CA PRO A 26 -10.02 7.76 -2.34
C PRO A 26 -8.68 8.44 -2.05
N ALA A 27 -8.66 9.78 -2.11
CA ALA A 27 -7.44 10.55 -1.86
C ALA A 27 -6.80 10.25 -0.49
N SER A 28 -7.63 10.14 0.56
CA SER A 28 -7.19 9.83 1.92
C SER A 28 -6.57 8.43 2.03
N GLU A 29 -7.19 7.41 1.45
CA GLU A 29 -6.63 6.04 1.43
C GLU A 29 -5.35 5.94 0.61
N ARG A 30 -5.26 6.69 -0.50
CA ARG A 30 -4.05 6.78 -1.30
C ARG A 30 -2.91 7.44 -0.53
N LEU A 31 -3.21 8.44 0.31
CA LEU A 31 -2.25 9.09 1.19
C LEU A 31 -1.73 8.10 2.24
N VAL A 32 -2.61 7.32 2.87
CA VAL A 32 -2.20 6.23 3.78
C VAL A 32 -1.31 5.21 3.05
N LEU A 33 -1.70 4.75 1.87
CA LEU A 33 -0.89 3.82 1.09
C LEU A 33 0.50 4.37 0.74
N LYS A 34 0.58 5.64 0.33
CA LYS A 34 1.86 6.34 0.07
C LYS A 34 2.73 6.41 1.31
N ALA A 35 2.15 6.72 2.47
CA ALA A 35 2.88 6.75 3.73
C ALA A 35 3.42 5.36 4.12
N VAL A 36 2.64 4.30 3.94
CA VAL A 36 3.09 2.91 4.16
C VAL A 36 4.26 2.55 3.23
N VAL A 37 4.16 2.85 1.93
CA VAL A 37 5.24 2.62 0.96
C VAL A 37 6.49 3.40 1.34
N ALA A 38 6.34 4.67 1.71
CA ALA A 38 7.47 5.51 2.12
C ALA A 38 8.20 4.97 3.35
N GLU A 39 7.47 4.48 4.36
CA GLU A 39 8.06 3.83 5.54
C GLU A 39 8.74 2.51 5.19
N GLY A 40 8.10 1.65 4.39
CA GLY A 40 8.63 0.34 3.99
C GLY A 40 9.91 0.43 3.17
N LEU A 41 10.06 1.49 2.35
CA LEU A 41 11.26 1.75 1.55
C LEU A 41 12.49 2.14 2.38
N MET A 42 12.33 2.53 3.64
CA MET A 42 13.46 2.84 4.52
C MET A 42 14.19 1.58 5.05
N GLY A 43 13.86 0.39 4.54
CA GLY A 43 14.47 -0.88 4.94
C GLY A 43 14.07 -1.33 6.35
N VAL A 44 13.10 -0.64 6.95
CA VAL A 44 12.46 -0.96 8.22
C VAL A 44 11.01 -1.30 7.90
N GLN A 45 10.51 -2.40 8.45
CA GLN A 45 9.11 -2.77 8.30
C GLN A 45 8.21 -1.60 8.75
N ALA A 46 7.18 -1.26 7.97
CA ALA A 46 6.35 -0.10 8.29
C ALA A 46 5.57 -0.35 9.59
N ILE A 47 5.80 0.47 10.61
CA ILE A 47 5.12 0.35 11.90
C ILE A 47 3.88 1.24 11.86
N SER A 48 2.71 0.67 12.15
CA SER A 48 1.41 1.37 12.07
C SER A 48 1.36 2.71 12.79
N GLY A 49 2.06 2.86 13.93
CA GLY A 49 2.17 4.13 14.65
C GLY A 49 2.92 5.22 13.88
N ARG A 50 4.05 4.88 13.23
CA ARG A 50 4.83 5.84 12.42
C ARG A 50 4.09 6.23 11.16
N VAL A 51 3.44 5.26 10.51
CA VAL A 51 2.56 5.53 9.37
C VAL A 51 1.45 6.50 9.78
N TYR A 52 0.82 6.28 10.92
CA TYR A 52 -0.23 7.17 11.42
C TYR A 52 0.26 8.59 11.71
N GLU A 53 1.42 8.73 12.36
CA GLU A 53 2.05 10.02 12.64
C GLU A 53 2.30 10.79 11.33
N ARG A 54 2.94 10.12 10.35
CA ARG A 54 3.22 10.70 9.03
C ARG A 54 1.96 11.11 8.27
N VAL A 55 0.92 10.27 8.30
CA VAL A 55 -0.37 10.58 7.68
C VAL A 55 -0.99 11.83 8.34
N CYS A 56 -0.95 11.91 9.67
CA CYS A 56 -1.50 13.05 10.42
C CYS A 56 -0.73 14.36 10.20
N GLU A 57 0.54 14.31 9.81
CA GLU A 57 1.32 15.50 9.41
C GLU A 57 0.77 16.13 8.12
N GLU A 58 0.28 15.31 7.19
CA GLU A 58 -0.30 15.77 5.92
C GLU A 58 -1.81 16.04 6.03
N GLU A 59 -2.56 15.09 6.59
CA GLU A 59 -4.01 15.16 6.73
C GLU A 59 -4.42 14.65 8.14
N PRO A 60 -4.79 15.56 9.07
CA PRO A 60 -5.21 15.16 10.40
C PRO A 60 -6.43 14.25 10.35
N MET A 61 -6.30 13.03 10.87
CA MET A 61 -7.38 12.06 10.96
C MET A 61 -7.39 11.35 12.30
N SER A 62 -8.53 10.74 12.66
CA SER A 62 -8.60 9.93 13.86
C SER A 62 -7.93 8.58 13.65
N TYR A 63 -7.38 8.02 14.72
CA TYR A 63 -6.79 6.67 14.69
C TYR A 63 -7.77 5.59 14.22
N THR A 64 -9.06 5.74 14.52
CA THR A 64 -10.11 4.81 14.05
C THR A 64 -10.28 4.89 12.53
N VAL A 65 -10.34 6.10 11.95
CA VAL A 65 -10.44 6.28 10.50
C VAL A 65 -9.22 5.70 9.80
N PHE A 66 -8.03 5.99 10.31
CA PHE A 66 -6.79 5.40 9.82
C PHE A 66 -6.82 3.86 9.84
N HIS A 67 -7.31 3.27 10.94
CA HIS A 67 -7.39 1.81 11.07
C HIS A 67 -8.36 1.18 10.07
N GLU A 68 -9.50 1.81 9.80
CA GLU A 68 -10.45 1.34 8.80
C GLU A 68 -9.89 1.47 7.37
N GLN A 69 -9.13 2.54 7.08
CA GLN A 69 -8.43 2.68 5.80
C GLN A 69 -7.38 1.58 5.62
N LEU A 70 -6.58 1.25 6.65
CA LEU A 70 -5.64 0.13 6.59
C LEU A 70 -6.34 -1.20 6.32
N LYS A 71 -7.48 -1.48 6.98
CA LYS A 71 -8.26 -2.70 6.71
C LYS A 71 -8.78 -2.74 5.28
N HIS A 72 -9.21 -1.61 4.73
CA HIS A 72 -9.69 -1.56 3.36
C HIS A 72 -8.55 -1.85 2.37
N LEU A 73 -7.38 -1.24 2.57
CA LEU A 73 -6.18 -1.52 1.78
C LEU A 73 -5.72 -2.99 1.88
N GLU A 74 -5.85 -3.59 3.06
CA GLU A 74 -5.60 -5.02 3.29
C GLU A 74 -6.60 -5.90 2.53
N ALA A 75 -7.90 -5.57 2.58
CA ALA A 75 -8.96 -6.28 1.86
C ALA A 75 -8.77 -6.21 0.33
N LEU A 76 -8.20 -5.11 -0.17
CA LEU A 76 -7.81 -4.93 -1.58
C LEU A 76 -6.48 -5.63 -1.95
N ARG A 77 -5.85 -6.33 -0.99
CA ARG A 77 -4.55 -7.01 -1.15
C ARG A 77 -3.43 -6.07 -1.57
N LEU A 78 -3.44 -4.83 -1.12
CA LEU A 78 -2.35 -3.88 -1.35
C LEU A 78 -1.27 -3.97 -0.26
N LEU A 79 -1.66 -4.46 0.91
CA LEU A 79 -0.78 -4.62 2.07
C LEU A 79 -1.22 -5.82 2.91
N GLU A 80 -0.33 -6.25 3.78
CA GLU A 80 -0.57 -7.28 4.79
C GLU A 80 -0.25 -6.70 6.16
N VAL A 81 -1.16 -6.87 7.13
CA VAL A 81 -0.97 -6.35 8.48
C VAL A 81 -0.69 -7.49 9.46
N TYR A 82 0.50 -7.48 10.05
CA TYR A 82 0.92 -8.46 11.05
C TYR A 82 0.90 -7.86 12.44
N VAL A 83 0.26 -8.54 13.39
CA VAL A 83 0.24 -8.12 14.80
C VAL A 83 1.27 -8.91 15.58
N TRP A 84 2.32 -8.24 16.03
CA TRP A 84 3.38 -8.86 16.82
C TRP A 84 3.22 -8.51 18.31
N PRO A 85 3.08 -9.52 19.19
CA PRO A 85 3.07 -9.29 20.63
C PRO A 85 4.34 -8.55 21.08
N GLY A 86 4.18 -7.38 21.71
CA GLY A 86 5.29 -6.57 22.24
C GLY A 86 6.04 -5.69 21.23
N LYS A 87 5.74 -5.77 19.92
CA LYS A 87 6.35 -4.92 18.87
C LYS A 87 5.37 -4.04 18.11
N GLY A 88 4.06 -4.26 18.28
CA GLY A 88 3.01 -3.48 17.62
C GLY A 88 2.52 -4.10 16.32
N ARG A 89 1.88 -3.29 15.47
CA ARG A 89 1.39 -3.72 14.15
C ARG A 89 2.39 -3.35 13.08
N GLU A 90 2.85 -4.37 12.37
CA GLU A 90 3.70 -4.27 11.21
C GLU A 90 2.86 -4.30 9.94
N ILE A 91 3.22 -3.49 8.95
CA ILE A 91 2.54 -3.39 7.67
C ILE A 91 3.57 -3.72 6.59
N LEU A 92 3.26 -4.74 5.79
CA LEU A 92 4.07 -5.16 4.65
C LEU A 92 3.35 -4.78 3.36
N VAL A 93 4.06 -4.10 2.47
CA VAL A 93 3.54 -3.75 1.15
C VAL A 93 3.63 -4.96 0.24
N ARG A 94 2.56 -5.26 -0.50
CA ARG A 94 2.56 -6.39 -1.43
C ARG A 94 3.43 -6.08 -2.65
N GLU A 95 4.08 -7.11 -3.21
CA GLU A 95 4.88 -7.01 -4.43
C GLU A 95 4.11 -6.31 -5.57
N GLY A 96 4.79 -5.41 -6.28
CA GLY A 96 4.23 -4.59 -7.37
C GLY A 96 3.50 -3.33 -6.94
N VAL A 97 3.04 -3.23 -5.67
CA VAL A 97 2.29 -2.05 -5.20
C VAL A 97 3.17 -0.82 -5.17
N GLU A 98 4.44 -0.95 -4.76
CA GLU A 98 5.39 0.16 -4.74
C GLU A 98 5.62 0.75 -6.13
N GLU A 99 5.73 -0.11 -7.16
CA GLU A 99 5.93 0.30 -8.54
C GLU A 99 4.71 1.08 -9.03
N VAL A 100 3.52 0.54 -8.83
CA VAL A 100 2.26 1.19 -9.18
C VAL A 100 2.09 2.54 -8.46
N VAL A 101 2.43 2.63 -7.17
CA VAL A 101 2.32 3.88 -6.40
C VAL A 101 3.32 4.93 -6.89
N ARG A 102 4.51 4.53 -7.35
CA ARG A 102 5.48 5.44 -7.98
C ARG A 102 4.98 5.92 -9.35
N GLU A 103 4.37 5.04 -10.14
CA GLU A 103 3.80 5.36 -11.46
C GLU A 103 2.54 6.24 -11.37
N ASP A 104 1.77 6.13 -10.28
CA ASP A 104 0.59 6.97 -10.00
C ASP A 104 0.94 8.35 -9.41
N ALA A 105 2.23 8.61 -9.13
CA ALA A 105 2.66 9.96 -8.79
C ALA A 105 2.48 10.89 -10.00
N PRO A 106 1.92 12.10 -9.83
CA PRO A 106 1.82 13.04 -10.94
C PRO A 106 3.23 13.31 -11.49
N LEU A 107 3.40 13.12 -12.81
CA LEU A 107 4.56 13.61 -13.56
C LEU A 107 4.76 15.08 -13.18
N GLN A 108 5.86 15.37 -12.49
CA GLN A 108 6.31 16.75 -12.24
C GLN A 108 6.75 17.41 -13.55
#